data_AF-A0A2D9Z3S2-F1
#
_entry.id   AF-A0A2D9Z3S2-F1
#
_cell.length_a   1.000
_cell.length_b   1.000
_cell.length_c   1.000
_cell.angle_alpha   90.00
_cell.angle_beta   90.00
_cell.angle_gamma   90.00
#
_symmetry.space_group_name_H-M   'P 1'
#
loop_
_entity.id
_entity.type
_entity.pdbx_description
1 polymer ?
#
loop_
_entity_poly.entity_id
_entity_poly.type
_entity_poly.pdbx_seq_one_letter_code
_entity_poly.pdbx_strand_id
1 'polypeptide(L)'
;HCGLQEQEEGNSGTFTNFAQNDQALYALHTYLMYLKFGFGRATQDAGIEIRRGAMTREQAVNLVMLYDGHYPKEFEELYLDYFKMTYDEYMNVLHRWTNKDLFDYIDNELVPKFSIK
;
A
#
# COMPACT_ATOMS: atom_id res chain seq x y z
N HIS A 1 7.80 -27.87 13.18
CA HIS A 1 7.27 -26.53 13.46
C HIS A 1 8.46 -25.60 13.71
N CYS A 2 8.65 -24.57 12.87
CA CYS A 2 9.88 -23.80 12.79
C CYS A 2 9.88 -22.48 13.60
N GLY A 3 8.97 -22.30 14.56
CA GLY A 3 8.92 -21.10 15.41
C GLY A 3 8.48 -19.80 14.72
N LEU A 4 7.96 -19.89 13.48
CA LEU A 4 7.38 -18.75 12.78
C LEU A 4 6.06 -18.34 13.45
N GLN A 5 5.90 -17.05 13.70
CA GLN A 5 4.73 -16.44 14.32
C GLN A 5 4.16 -15.38 13.38
N GLU A 6 2.84 -15.29 13.34
CA GLU A 6 2.16 -14.18 12.69
C GLU A 6 2.28 -12.92 13.55
N GLN A 7 2.21 -11.75 12.93
CA GLN A 7 2.15 -10.51 13.66
C GLN A 7 0.74 -10.35 14.28
N GLU A 8 0.66 -9.81 15.48
CA GLU A 8 -0.62 -9.55 16.17
C GLU A 8 -1.43 -8.45 15.46
N GLU A 9 -0.74 -7.52 14.79
CA GLU A 9 -1.30 -6.43 13.99
C GLU A 9 -1.27 -6.76 12.49
N GLY A 10 -2.15 -6.13 11.70
CA GLY A 10 -2.19 -6.27 10.25
C GLY A 10 -1.06 -5.50 9.56
N ASN A 11 -0.64 -5.95 8.38
CA ASN A 11 0.38 -5.26 7.59
C ASN A 11 -0.17 -4.03 6.87
N SER A 12 0.62 -2.97 6.83
CA SER A 12 0.31 -1.75 6.10
C SER A 12 -0.02 -2.04 4.63
N GLY A 13 -1.17 -1.56 4.17
CA GLY A 13 -1.61 -1.71 2.78
C GLY A 13 -2.09 -3.11 2.37
N THR A 14 -2.38 -4.02 3.31
CA THR A 14 -3.01 -5.31 3.02
C THR A 14 -3.84 -5.87 4.20
N PHE A 15 -4.59 -6.92 3.95
CA PHE A 15 -5.41 -7.65 4.93
C PHE A 15 -4.69 -8.86 5.55
N THR A 16 -3.41 -9.07 5.24
CA THR A 16 -2.57 -10.16 5.76
C THR A 16 -1.60 -9.66 6.85
N ASN A 17 -1.11 -10.55 7.71
CA ASN A 17 -0.25 -10.25 8.87
C ASN A 17 1.02 -11.12 8.94
N PHE A 18 1.35 -11.86 7.88
CA PHE A 18 2.36 -12.94 7.93
C PHE A 18 3.50 -12.80 6.91
N ALA A 19 3.47 -11.78 6.03
CA ALA A 19 4.44 -11.65 4.94
C ALA A 19 5.01 -10.23 4.82
N GLN A 20 6.34 -10.13 4.69
CA GLN A 20 7.10 -8.86 4.59
C GLN A 20 7.03 -8.00 5.87
N ASN A 21 7.07 -8.66 7.03
CA ASN A 21 6.92 -8.01 8.35
C ASN A 21 8.25 -7.50 8.91
N ASP A 22 9.37 -7.84 8.28
CA ASP A 22 10.72 -7.63 8.79
C ASP A 22 11.36 -6.31 8.31
N GLN A 23 10.71 -5.57 7.43
CA GLN A 23 11.29 -4.36 6.85
C GLN A 23 10.26 -3.27 6.48
N ALA A 24 10.53 -2.04 6.92
CA ALA A 24 9.62 -0.89 6.77
C ALA A 24 9.55 -0.33 5.33
N LEU A 25 10.57 -0.51 4.50
CA LEU A 25 10.56 -0.04 3.10
C LEU A 25 9.58 -0.80 2.22
N TYR A 26 9.10 -1.98 2.62
CA TYR A 26 8.13 -2.75 1.83
C TYR A 26 6.79 -2.03 1.75
N ALA A 27 6.34 -1.45 2.87
CA ALA A 27 5.12 -0.64 2.91
C ALA A 27 5.24 0.61 2.02
N LEU A 28 6.42 1.25 2.00
CA LEU A 28 6.68 2.36 1.07
C LEU A 28 6.68 1.88 -0.39
N HIS A 29 7.27 0.73 -0.69
CA HIS A 29 7.30 0.17 -2.04
C HIS A 29 5.88 -0.07 -2.59
N THR A 30 4.98 -0.65 -1.80
CA THR A 30 3.61 -0.95 -2.22
C THR A 30 2.77 0.32 -2.35
N TYR A 31 3.01 1.32 -1.51
CA TYR A 31 2.42 2.65 -1.67
C TYR A 31 2.88 3.34 -2.96
N LEU A 32 4.19 3.32 -3.27
CA LEU A 32 4.72 3.87 -4.53
C LEU A 32 4.16 3.13 -5.76
N MET A 33 3.97 1.81 -5.66
CA MET A 33 3.32 1.02 -6.70
C MET A 33 1.89 1.52 -6.95
N TYR A 34 1.14 1.81 -5.89
CA TYR A 34 -0.19 2.39 -5.99
C TYR A 34 -0.16 3.76 -6.66
N LEU A 35 0.70 4.69 -6.22
CA LEU A 35 0.85 6.01 -6.84
C LEU A 35 1.19 5.94 -8.33
N LYS A 36 1.94 4.92 -8.75
CA LYS A 36 2.40 4.77 -10.13
C LYS A 36 1.40 4.05 -11.04
N PHE A 37 0.76 3.00 -10.52
CA PHE A 37 0.02 2.02 -11.32
C PHE A 37 -1.43 1.82 -10.90
N GLY A 38 -1.89 2.42 -9.80
CA GLY A 38 -3.28 2.31 -9.33
C GLY A 38 -3.60 1.03 -8.57
N PHE A 39 -2.60 0.22 -8.20
CA PHE A 39 -2.78 -0.96 -7.36
C PHE A 39 -1.61 -1.16 -6.40
N GLY A 40 -1.89 -1.77 -5.25
CA GLY A 40 -0.98 -1.97 -4.13
C GLY A 40 -0.88 -3.45 -3.74
N ARG A 41 -0.55 -3.68 -2.46
CA ARG A 41 -0.33 -5.04 -1.94
C ARG A 41 -1.62 -5.83 -1.81
N ALA A 42 -2.73 -5.19 -1.42
CA ALA A 42 -4.01 -5.85 -1.28
C ALA A 42 -4.48 -6.46 -2.61
N THR A 43 -4.26 -5.77 -3.74
CA THR A 43 -4.55 -6.34 -5.07
C THR A 43 -3.74 -7.63 -5.33
N GLN A 44 -2.46 -7.64 -4.98
CA GLN A 44 -1.61 -8.82 -5.18
C GLN A 44 -2.05 -9.99 -4.31
N ASP A 45 -2.28 -9.74 -3.02
CA ASP A 45 -2.72 -10.76 -2.06
C ASP A 45 -4.10 -11.29 -2.43
N ALA A 46 -5.07 -10.42 -2.75
CA ALA A 46 -6.40 -10.83 -3.18
C ALA A 46 -6.36 -11.70 -4.45
N GLY A 47 -5.44 -11.42 -5.38
CA GLY A 47 -5.20 -12.26 -6.55
C GLY A 47 -4.73 -13.68 -6.20
N ILE A 48 -3.92 -13.84 -5.14
CA ILE A 48 -3.51 -15.16 -4.63
C ILE A 48 -4.70 -15.89 -4.03
N GLU A 49 -5.50 -15.19 -3.22
CA GLU A 49 -6.67 -15.72 -2.53
C GLU A 49 -7.75 -16.23 -3.51
N ILE A 50 -8.01 -15.47 -4.58
CA ILE A 50 -8.92 -15.89 -5.64
C ILE A 50 -8.37 -17.13 -6.36
N ARG A 51 -7.08 -17.15 -6.72
CA ARG A 51 -6.49 -18.30 -7.45
C ARG A 51 -6.51 -19.60 -6.63
N ARG A 52 -6.40 -19.51 -5.29
CA ARG A 52 -6.51 -20.67 -4.41
C ARG A 52 -7.95 -21.04 -4.04
N GLY A 53 -8.94 -20.29 -4.54
CA GLY A 53 -10.37 -20.53 -4.29
C GLY A 53 -10.84 -20.14 -2.88
N ALA A 54 -10.06 -19.35 -2.15
CA ALA A 54 -10.38 -18.93 -0.78
C ALA A 54 -11.16 -17.60 -0.70
N MET A 55 -11.29 -16.88 -1.82
CA MET A 55 -11.93 -15.57 -1.88
C MET A 55 -12.65 -15.36 -3.22
N THR A 56 -13.84 -14.77 -3.21
CA THR A 56 -14.54 -14.36 -4.43
C THR A 56 -14.04 -13.01 -4.95
N ARG A 57 -14.33 -12.70 -6.21
CA ARG A 57 -13.97 -11.39 -6.79
C ARG A 57 -14.60 -10.23 -6.03
N GLU A 58 -15.86 -10.37 -5.62
CA GLU A 58 -16.60 -9.33 -4.91
C GLU A 58 -15.98 -9.05 -3.53
N GLN A 59 -15.56 -10.10 -2.82
CA GLN A 59 -14.83 -9.95 -1.56
C GLN A 59 -13.48 -9.26 -1.76
N ALA A 60 -12.75 -9.65 -2.81
CA ALA A 60 -11.47 -9.03 -3.17
C ALA A 60 -11.63 -7.54 -3.46
N VAL A 61 -12.61 -7.12 -4.26
CA VAL A 61 -12.84 -5.71 -4.60
C VAL A 61 -13.03 -4.87 -3.33
N ASN A 62 -13.81 -5.35 -2.36
CA ASN A 62 -14.01 -4.65 -1.09
C ASN A 62 -12.72 -4.48 -0.28
N LEU A 63 -11.90 -5.53 -0.20
CA LEU A 63 -10.62 -5.46 0.52
C LEU A 63 -9.62 -4.55 -0.20
N VAL A 64 -9.52 -4.64 -1.53
CA VAL A 64 -8.62 -3.80 -2.31
C VAL A 64 -8.98 -2.33 -2.14
N MET A 65 -10.26 -1.96 -2.20
CA MET A 65 -10.69 -0.57 -1.98
C MET A 65 -10.37 -0.05 -0.58
N LEU A 66 -10.31 -0.94 0.43
CA LEU A 66 -10.01 -0.58 1.81
C LEU A 66 -8.50 -0.42 2.08
N TYR A 67 -7.67 -1.26 1.45
CA TYR A 67 -6.27 -1.42 1.82
C TYR A 67 -5.28 -0.86 0.78
N ASP A 68 -5.58 -0.90 -0.53
CA ASP A 68 -4.67 -0.32 -1.52
C ASP A 68 -4.61 1.21 -1.38
N GLY A 69 -3.41 1.76 -1.54
CA GLY A 69 -3.17 3.20 -1.39
C GLY A 69 -3.03 3.66 0.05
N HIS A 70 -3.00 2.75 1.03
CA HIS A 70 -2.68 3.09 2.41
C HIS A 70 -1.26 3.69 2.50
N TYR A 71 -1.17 4.93 2.96
CA TYR A 71 0.11 5.60 3.20
C TYR A 71 0.73 5.09 4.50
N PRO A 72 1.97 4.58 4.49
CA PRO A 72 2.65 4.03 5.67
C PRO A 72 3.12 5.13 6.64
N LYS A 73 2.16 5.79 7.30
CA LYS A 73 2.39 6.91 8.21
C LYS A 73 3.24 6.51 9.42
N GLU A 74 3.07 5.29 9.90
CA GLU A 74 3.79 4.70 11.04
C GLU A 74 5.31 4.64 10.85
N PHE A 75 5.78 4.65 9.60
CA PHE A 75 7.20 4.61 9.25
C PHE A 75 7.73 5.94 8.73
N GLU A 76 6.94 7.01 8.75
CA GLU A 76 7.31 8.30 8.14
C GLU A 76 8.61 8.87 8.72
N GLU A 77 8.73 8.95 10.05
CA GLU A 77 9.94 9.46 10.71
C GLU A 77 11.18 8.64 10.34
N LEU A 78 11.02 7.31 10.25
CA LEU A 78 12.08 6.40 9.82
C LEU A 78 12.52 6.71 8.38
N TYR A 79 11.58 6.95 7.47
CA TYR A 79 11.91 7.29 6.08
C TYR A 79 12.62 8.64 5.98
N LEU A 80 12.14 9.66 6.70
CA LEU A 80 12.77 10.98 6.72
C LEU A 80 14.22 10.91 7.22
N ASP A 81 14.45 10.18 8.32
CA ASP A 81 15.81 9.97 8.83
C ASP A 81 16.65 9.13 7.86
N TYR A 82 16.12 8.04 7.31
CA TYR A 82 16.85 7.14 6.43
C TYR A 82 17.31 7.82 5.13
N PHE A 83 16.40 8.56 4.48
CA PHE A 83 16.68 9.27 3.24
C PHE A 83 17.33 10.64 3.46
N LYS A 84 17.45 11.10 4.71
CA LYS A 84 17.97 12.42 5.08
C LYS A 84 17.21 13.54 4.36
N MET A 85 15.89 13.45 4.40
CA MET A 85 14.98 14.41 3.77
C MET A 85 14.11 15.10 4.82
N THR A 86 13.75 16.34 4.53
CA THR A 86 12.64 17.00 5.21
C THR A 86 11.31 16.40 4.75
N TYR A 87 10.25 16.59 5.55
CA TYR A 87 8.90 16.17 5.19
C TYR A 87 8.47 16.75 3.83
N ASP A 88 8.73 18.03 3.59
CA ASP A 88 8.35 18.70 2.35
C ASP A 88 9.09 18.13 1.13
N GLU A 89 10.39 17.84 1.25
CA GLU A 89 11.14 17.18 0.17
C GLU A 89 10.59 15.80 -0.14
N TYR A 90 10.31 15.01 0.89
CA TYR A 90 9.75 13.68 0.75
C TYR A 90 8.37 13.71 0.08
N MET A 91 7.46 14.58 0.53
CA MET A 91 6.14 14.74 -0.07
C MET A 91 6.21 15.23 -1.51
N ASN A 92 7.14 16.15 -1.81
CA ASN A 92 7.37 16.61 -3.18
C ASN A 92 7.87 15.49 -4.10
N VAL A 93 8.69 14.55 -3.58
CA VAL A 93 9.13 13.37 -4.33
C VAL A 93 7.94 12.45 -4.63
N LEU A 94 7.12 12.12 -3.62
CA LEU A 94 5.94 11.30 -3.80
C LEU A 94 4.99 11.89 -4.84
N HIS A 95 4.67 13.18 -4.69
CA HIS A 95 3.78 13.88 -5.62
C HIS A 95 4.35 13.96 -7.04
N ARG A 96 5.67 14.18 -7.20
CA ARG A 96 6.34 14.20 -8.51
C ARG A 96 6.15 12.88 -9.27
N TRP A 97 6.24 11.75 -8.57
CA TRP A 97 6.19 10.42 -9.19
C TRP A 97 4.78 9.83 -9.29
N THR A 98 3.80 10.49 -8.69
CA THR A 98 2.40 10.08 -8.77
C THR A 98 1.86 10.23 -10.19
N ASN A 99 1.15 9.22 -10.65
CA ASN A 99 0.58 9.18 -11.99
C ASN A 99 -0.68 10.05 -12.08
N LYS A 100 -0.54 11.23 -12.71
CA LYS A 100 -1.62 12.21 -12.86
C LYS A 100 -2.76 11.79 -13.79
N ASP A 101 -2.55 10.75 -14.59
CA ASP A 101 -3.64 10.16 -15.40
C ASP A 101 -4.54 9.25 -14.54
N LEU A 102 -4.00 8.72 -13.44
CA LEU A 102 -4.71 7.84 -12.52
C LEU A 102 -5.25 8.55 -11.28
N PHE A 103 -4.65 9.69 -10.91
CA PHE A 103 -4.99 10.40 -9.67
C PHE A 103 -5.14 11.91 -9.87
N ASP A 104 -6.03 12.51 -9.09
CA ASP A 104 -6.10 13.94 -8.83
C ASP A 104 -5.57 14.26 -7.43
N TYR A 105 -5.19 15.53 -7.23
CA TYR A 105 -4.85 16.08 -5.92
C TYR A 105 -5.88 17.16 -5.59
N ILE A 106 -6.78 16.89 -4.65
CA ILE A 106 -7.90 17.77 -4.27
C ILE A 106 -7.80 18.00 -2.77
N ASP A 107 -7.75 19.26 -2.32
CA ASP A 107 -7.70 19.62 -0.89
C ASP A 107 -6.57 18.92 -0.09
N ASN A 108 -5.42 18.70 -0.74
CA ASN A 108 -4.26 17.94 -0.25
C ASN A 108 -4.47 16.42 -0.10
N GLU A 109 -5.56 15.88 -0.64
CA GLU A 109 -5.82 14.44 -0.70
C GLU A 109 -5.63 13.91 -2.11
N LEU A 110 -5.09 12.68 -2.19
CA LEU A 110 -4.94 11.95 -3.43
C LEU A 110 -6.24 11.20 -3.75
N VAL A 111 -6.88 11.55 -4.86
CA VAL A 111 -8.17 10.98 -5.26
C VAL A 111 -7.99 10.13 -6.54
N PRO A 112 -8.31 8.83 -6.52
CA PRO A 112 -8.23 7.98 -7.72
C PRO A 112 -9.30 8.37 -8.76
N LYS A 113 -8.89 8.42 -10.03
CA LYS A 113 -9.76 8.65 -11.21
C LYS A 113 -10.41 7.37 -11.74
N PHE A 114 -10.16 6.24 -11.07
CA PHE A 114 -10.60 4.92 -11.49
C PHE A 114 -11.46 4.28 -10.41
N SER A 115 -12.31 3.36 -10.85
CA SER A 115 -13.12 2.50 -9.99
C SER A 115 -12.62 1.07 -10.08
N ILE A 116 -12.48 0.40 -8.94
CA ILE A 116 -12.19 -1.05 -8.89
C ILE A 116 -13.47 -1.82 -9.20
N LYS A 117 -13.38 -2.86 -10.03
CA LYS A 117 -14.49 -3.69 -10.51
C LYS A 117 -14.13 -5.17 -10.42
#